data_AF-A0A2V9KK82-F1
#
_entry.id   AF-A0A2V9KK82-F1
#
_cell.length_a   1.000
_cell.length_b   1.000
_cell.length_c   1.000
_cell.angle_alpha   90.00
_cell.angle_beta   90.00
_cell.angle_gamma   90.00
#
_symmetry.space_group_name_H-M   'P 1'
#
loop_
_entity.id
_entity.type
_entity.pdbx_description
1 polymer ?
#
loop_
_entity_poly.entity_id
_entity_poly.type
_entity_poly.pdbx_seq_one_letter_code
_entity_poly.pdbx_strand_id
1 'polypeptide(L)' 'MPLLNSLLGIVWQYLREACGENDYERYRARTLERGENLLSQEAFFVERLELKYARPNRCC' A
#
# COMPACT_ATOMS: atom_id res chain seq x y z
N MET A 1 18.43 19.72 -20.26
CA MET A 1 18.47 18.26 -20.10
C MET A 1 17.10 17.74 -19.64
N PRO A 2 16.12 17.54 -20.55
CA PRO A 2 14.75 17.16 -20.20
C PRO A 2 14.59 15.67 -19.83
N LEU A 3 15.55 14.82 -20.21
CA LEU A 3 15.51 13.37 -19.98
C LEU A 3 15.63 12.99 -18.50
N LEU A 4 16.35 13.78 -17.70
CA LEU A 4 16.53 13.52 -16.27
C LEU A 4 15.21 13.66 -15.50
N ASN A 5 14.40 14.66 -15.88
CA ASN A 5 13.12 14.93 -15.24
C ASN A 5 12.10 13.81 -15.49
N SER A 6 12.11 13.25 -16.70
CA SER A 6 11.25 12.11 -17.05
C SER A 6 11.65 10.82 -16.33
N LEU A 7 12.96 10.55 -16.21
CA LEU A 7 13.46 9.40 -15.46
C LEU A 7 13.13 9.51 -13.97
N LEU A 8 13.30 10.70 -13.37
CA LEU A 8 12.88 10.95 -12.00
C LEU A 8 11.37 10.71 -11.82
N GLY A 9 10.53 11.12 -12.78
CA GLY A 9 9.09 10.88 -12.72
C GLY A 9 8.73 9.39 -12.74
N ILE A 10 9.39 8.60 -13.59
CA ILE A 10 9.16 7.14 -13.67
C ILE A 10 9.64 6.46 -12.40
N VAL A 11 10.85 6.79 -11.93
CA VAL A 11 11.41 6.22 -10.70
C VAL A 11 10.57 6.62 -9.48
N TRP A 12 10.03 7.84 -9.47
CA TRP A 12 9.12 8.31 -8.42
C TRP A 12 7.79 7.55 -8.42
N GLN A 13 7.20 7.29 -9.60
CA GLN A 13 6.01 6.44 -9.70
C GLN A 13 6.29 5.00 -9.27
N TYR A 14 7.45 4.45 -9.65
CA TYR A 14 7.86 3.11 -9.20
C TYR A 14 8.08 3.03 -7.70
N LEU A 15 8.74 4.03 -7.10
CA LEU A 15 8.94 4.12 -5.65
C LEU A 15 7.62 4.25 -4.90
N ARG A 16 6.69 5.02 -5.45
CA ARG A 16 5.34 5.21 -4.92
C ARG A 16 4.52 3.93 -4.97
N GLU A 17 4.61 3.20 -6.07
CA GLU A 17 4.01 1.87 -6.21
C GLU A 17 4.67 0.85 -5.27
N ALA A 18 6.00 0.87 -5.14
CA ALA A 18 6.77 -0.01 -4.26
C ALA A 18 6.60 0.30 -2.76
N CYS A 19 6.35 1.55 -2.39
CA CYS A 19 5.99 1.97 -1.03
C CYS A 19 4.56 1.56 -0.65
N GLY A 20 3.78 1.03 -1.58
CA GLY A 20 2.42 0.58 -1.32
C GLY A 20 1.36 1.68 -1.39
N GLU A 21 1.62 2.80 -2.07
CA GLU A 21 0.59 3.81 -2.33
C GLU A 21 -0.59 3.20 -3.13
N ASN A 22 -0.30 2.19 -3.95
CA ASN A 22 -1.26 1.45 -4.76
C ASN A 22 -1.82 0.18 -4.06
N ASP A 23 -1.36 -0.13 -2.83
CA ASP A 23 -1.77 -1.33 -2.10
C ASP A 23 -3.25 -1.23 -1.67
N TYR A 24 -3.67 -0.02 -1.30
CA TYR A 24 -5.07 0.29 -1.00
C TYR A 24 -5.96 0.20 -2.25
N GLU A 25 -5.50 0.64 -3.42
CA GLU A 25 -6.28 0.52 -4.66
C GLU A 25 -6.45 -0.95 -5.08
N ARG A 26 -5.41 -1.78 -4.92
CA ARG A 26 -5.50 -3.24 -5.12
C ARG A 26 -6.37 -3.93 -4.07
N TYR A 27 -6.35 -3.47 -2.83
CA TYR A 27 -7.29 -3.93 -1.79
C TYR A 27 -8.72 -3.56 -2.21
N ARG A 28 -8.96 -2.29 -2.53
CA ARG A 28 -10.25 -1.76 -2.99
C ARG A 28 -10.81 -2.56 -4.16
N ALA A 29 -10.02 -2.79 -5.21
CA ALA A 29 -10.45 -3.58 -6.36
C ALA A 29 -10.92 -4.98 -5.94
N ARG A 30 -10.09 -5.71 -5.17
CA ARG A 30 -10.40 -7.06 -4.69
C ARG A 30 -11.61 -7.10 -3.74
N THR A 31 -11.75 -6.11 -2.87
CA THR A 31 -12.85 -6.01 -1.91
C THR A 31 -14.17 -5.69 -2.62
N LEU A 32 -14.14 -4.82 -3.64
CA LEU A 32 -15.31 -4.55 -4.51
C LEU A 32 -15.69 -5.78 -5.34
N GLU A 33 -14.73 -6.51 -5.90
CA GLU A 33 -14.98 -7.76 -6.63
C GLU A 33 -15.63 -8.83 -5.73
N ARG A 34 -15.32 -8.83 -4.43
CA ARG A 34 -15.92 -9.73 -3.44
C ARG A 34 -17.24 -9.21 -2.86
N GLY A 35 -17.63 -7.97 -3.15
CA GLY A 35 -18.81 -7.33 -2.57
C GLY A 35 -18.69 -7.06 -1.06
N GLU A 36 -17.47 -7.01 -0.53
CA GLU A 36 -17.20 -6.76 0.88
C GLU A 36 -17.17 -5.25 1.17
N ASN A 37 -17.31 -4.88 2.44
CA ASN A 37 -17.21 -3.47 2.84
C ASN A 37 -15.75 -3.00 2.73
N LEU A 38 -15.56 -1.91 2.00
CA LEU A 38 -14.27 -1.23 1.96
C LEU A 38 -13.91 -0.66 3.33
N LEU A 39 -12.77 -1.08 3.86
CA LEU A 39 -12.08 -0.30 4.89
C LEU A 39 -11.71 1.07 4.33
N SER A 40 -11.74 2.10 5.20
CA SER A 40 -11.12 3.38 4.90
C SER A 40 -9.62 3.19 4.69
N GLN A 41 -9.00 4.05 3.89
CA GLN A 41 -7.56 4.02 3.61
C GLN A 41 -6.73 4.05 4.89
N GLU A 42 -7.13 4.87 5.86
CA GLU A 42 -6.46 4.96 7.16
C GLU A 42 -6.60 3.66 7.96
N ALA A 43 -7.81 3.08 7.98
CA ALA A 43 -8.07 1.82 8.68
C ALA A 43 -7.29 0.65 8.07
N PHE A 44 -7.22 0.57 6.73
CA PHE A 44 -6.38 -0.41 6.02
C PHE A 44 -4.89 -0.25 6.37
N PHE A 45 -4.42 0.99 6.46
CA PHE A 45 -3.02 1.27 6.81
C PHE A 45 -2.70 0.88 8.26
N VAL A 46 -3.60 1.19 9.20
CA VAL A 46 -3.47 0.78 10.60
C VAL A 46 -3.49 -0.73 10.73
N GLU A 47 -4.42 -1.44 10.08
CA GLU A 47 -4.49 -2.91 10.11
C GLU A 47 -3.21 -3.55 9.55
N ARG A 48 -2.67 -3.02 8.44
CA ARG A 48 -1.38 -3.43 7.87
C ARG A 48 -0.22 -3.20 8.84
N LEU A 49 -0.21 -2.09 9.57
CA LEU A 49 0.79 -1.79 10.59
C LEU A 49 0.66 -2.74 11.78
N GLU A 50 -0.55 -2.93 12.29
CA GLU A 50 -0.84 -3.88 13.34
C GLU A 50 -0.40 -5.27 12.91
N LEU A 51 -0.74 -5.78 11.73
CA LEU A 51 -0.23 -7.08 11.26
C LEU A 51 1.31 -7.17 11.22
N LYS A 52 1.99 -6.07 10.85
CA LYS A 52 3.45 -6.01 10.79
C LYS A 52 4.08 -6.04 12.18
N TYR A 53 3.49 -5.35 13.15
CA TYR A 53 4.04 -5.15 14.50
C TYR A 53 3.39 -6.00 15.59
N ALA A 54 2.23 -6.59 15.33
CA ALA A 54 1.51 -7.54 16.18
C ALA A 54 2.00 -8.97 16.00
N ARG A 55 3.16 -9.16 15.34
CA ARG A 55 3.84 -10.47 15.42
C ARG A 55 3.96 -10.83 16.90
N PRO A 56 3.48 -12.01 17.32
CA PRO A 56 3.70 -12.46 18.68
C PRO A 56 5.21 -12.51 18.87
N ASN A 57 5.74 -11.62 19.71
CA ASN A 57 7.08 -11.78 20.24
C ASN A 57 7.08 -13.17 20.88
N ARG A 58 7.92 -14.08 20.40
CA ARG A 58 8.06 -15.47 20.90
C ARG A 58 8.68 -15.48 22.30
N CYS A 59 8.22 -14.60 23.17
CA CYS A 59 8.59 -14.52 24.57
C CYS A 59 7.34 -14.81 25.42
N CYS A 60 6.78 -16.01 25.19
CA CYS A 60 6.19 -16.92 26.15
C CYS A 60 6.30 -18.32 25.53
#